data_AF-A0A1S7S9K7-F1
#
_entry.id   AF-A0A1S7S9K7-F1
#
_cell.length_a   1.000
_cell.length_b   1.000
_cell.length_c   1.000
_cell.angle_alpha   90.00
_cell.angle_beta   90.00
_cell.angle_gamma   90.00
#
_symmetry.space_group_name_H-M   'P 1'
#
loop_
_entity.id
_entity.type
_entity.pdbx_description
1 polymer ?
#
loop_
_entity_poly.entity_id
_entity_poly.type
_entity_poly.pdbx_seq_one_letter_code
_entity_poly.pdbx_strand_id
1 'polypeptide(L)'
;MYKHIAEAFVAVAHAQRVTENICARVQDFCQSTVSVDPDRLLDFGDGRVIIRPVDEGLLVHVSAEHLVIFYGIRALLEGSLIKYLPRAEGAIEWLPADRAPFRAINRHVADDGAGKAKCP
;
A
#
# COMPACT_ATOMS: atom_id res chain seq x y z
N MET A 1 -18.32 -5.21 6.10
CA MET A 1 -17.27 -4.75 7.05
C MET A 1 -16.03 -5.55 6.73
N TYR A 2 -14.95 -4.93 6.25
CA TYR A 2 -13.81 -5.66 5.69
C TYR A 2 -13.11 -6.56 6.73
N LYS A 3 -12.79 -7.78 6.31
CA LYS A 3 -12.22 -8.86 7.15
C LYS A 3 -10.76 -9.13 6.81
N HIS A 4 -10.37 -8.88 5.57
CA HIS A 4 -9.01 -9.08 5.09
C HIS A 4 -8.36 -7.72 4.94
N ILE A 5 -7.31 -7.47 5.72
CA ILE A 5 -6.62 -6.18 5.75
C ILE A 5 -5.12 -6.43 5.76
N ALA A 6 -4.40 -5.75 4.87
CA ALA A 6 -2.96 -5.74 4.86
C ALA A 6 -2.42 -4.38 4.43
N GLU A 7 -1.19 -4.14 4.83
CA GLU A 7 -0.47 -2.91 4.58
C GLU A 7 0.91 -3.22 4.01
N ALA A 8 1.40 -2.38 3.12
CA ALA A 8 2.76 -2.45 2.60
C ALA A 8 3.41 -1.07 2.57
N PHE A 9 4.70 -1.02 2.91
CA PHE A 9 5.55 0.10 2.54
C PHE A 9 6.27 -0.26 1.25
N VAL A 10 6.27 0.67 0.29
CA VAL A 10 6.85 0.46 -1.03
C VAL A 10 7.86 1.57 -1.28
N ALA A 11 9.15 1.23 -1.22
CA ALA A 11 10.23 2.17 -1.45
C ALA A 11 10.27 2.58 -2.93
N VAL A 12 9.91 3.83 -3.22
CA VAL A 12 9.88 4.36 -4.59
C VAL A 12 10.33 5.81 -4.61
N ALA A 13 11.10 6.17 -5.64
CA ALA A 13 11.39 7.57 -5.91
C ALA A 13 10.14 8.27 -6.47
N HIS A 14 10.01 9.58 -6.20
CA HIS A 14 8.91 10.41 -6.71
C HIS A 14 7.52 9.89 -6.32
N ALA A 15 7.32 9.56 -5.04
CA ALA A 15 6.09 8.98 -4.47
C ALA A 15 4.80 9.57 -5.06
N GLN A 16 4.66 10.90 -5.08
CA GLN A 16 3.46 11.57 -5.63
C GLN A 16 3.16 11.18 -7.09
N ARG A 17 4.18 11.22 -7.95
CA ARG A 17 4.04 10.87 -9.38
C ARG A 17 3.75 9.38 -9.55
N VAL A 18 4.35 8.54 -8.71
CA VAL A 18 4.09 7.10 -8.73
C VAL A 18 2.64 6.82 -8.30
N THR A 19 2.14 7.48 -7.25
CA THR A 19 0.73 7.42 -6.82
C THR A 19 -0.22 7.76 -7.97
N GLU A 20 0.00 8.88 -8.66
CA GLU A 20 -0.84 9.31 -9.79
C GLU A 20 -0.86 8.27 -10.92
N ASN A 21 0.32 7.73 -11.28
CA ASN A 21 0.43 6.70 -12.30
C ASN A 21 -0.28 5.39 -11.93
N ILE A 22 -0.22 5.00 -10.66
CA ILE A 22 -0.90 3.79 -10.17
C ILE A 22 -2.40 4.01 -10.23
N CYS A 23 -2.89 5.14 -9.69
CA CYS A 23 -4.31 5.47 -9.72
C CYS A 23 -4.85 5.44 -11.15
N ALA A 24 -4.16 6.07 -12.11
CA ALA A 24 -4.54 6.05 -13.52
C ALA A 24 -4.53 4.63 -14.12
N ARG A 25 -3.59 3.76 -13.73
CA ARG A 25 -3.50 2.38 -14.23
C ARG A 25 -4.60 1.48 -13.69
N VAL A 26 -5.06 1.70 -12.46
CA VAL A 26 -6.04 0.82 -11.81
C VAL A 26 -7.47 1.37 -11.81
N GLN A 27 -7.67 2.60 -12.33
CA GLN A 27 -8.96 3.29 -12.29
C GLN A 27 -10.10 2.48 -12.95
N ASP A 28 -9.83 1.74 -14.03
CA ASP A 28 -10.84 0.98 -14.79
C ASP A 28 -11.41 -0.19 -13.97
N PHE A 29 -10.73 -0.58 -12.90
CA PHE A 29 -11.17 -1.61 -11.96
C PHE A 29 -11.90 -1.03 -10.74
N CYS A 30 -11.90 0.30 -10.59
CA CYS A 30 -12.47 1.00 -9.45
C CYS A 30 -13.92 1.42 -9.76
N GLN A 31 -14.80 1.34 -8.77
CA GLN A 31 -16.11 1.99 -8.80
C GLN A 31 -15.98 3.50 -8.60
N SER A 32 -15.04 3.93 -7.76
CA SER A 32 -14.75 5.34 -7.55
C SER A 32 -13.31 5.59 -7.12
N THR A 33 -12.83 6.80 -7.34
CA THR A 33 -11.53 7.30 -6.88
C THR A 33 -11.73 8.66 -6.24
N VAL A 34 -11.23 8.84 -5.02
CA VAL A 34 -11.31 10.11 -4.28
C VAL A 34 -9.91 10.51 -3.83
N SER A 35 -9.52 11.75 -4.12
CA SER A 35 -8.29 12.35 -3.61
C SER A 35 -8.59 13.15 -2.34
N VAL A 36 -7.98 12.78 -1.23
CA VAL A 36 -8.08 13.48 0.06
C VAL A 36 -6.67 13.71 0.55
N ASP A 37 -6.08 14.86 0.23
CA ASP A 37 -4.66 15.14 0.42
C ASP A 37 -4.15 14.73 1.83
N PRO A 38 -3.08 13.91 1.94
CA PRO A 38 -2.25 13.36 0.86
C PRO A 38 -2.78 12.05 0.22
N ASP A 39 -3.83 11.47 0.77
CA ASP A 39 -4.32 10.14 0.42
C ASP A 39 -5.02 10.07 -0.95
N ARG A 40 -4.90 8.91 -1.59
CA ARG A 40 -5.78 8.46 -2.67
C ARG A 40 -6.58 7.26 -2.21
N LEU A 41 -7.89 7.38 -2.34
CA LEU A 41 -8.86 6.38 -1.92
C LEU A 41 -9.45 5.75 -3.17
N LEU A 42 -9.23 4.45 -3.35
CA LEU A 42 -9.75 3.68 -4.47
C LEU A 42 -10.79 2.72 -3.94
N ASP A 43 -11.99 2.77 -4.48
CA ASP A 43 -13.10 1.91 -4.12
C ASP A 43 -13.33 0.87 -5.22
N PHE A 44 -13.30 -0.40 -4.84
CA PHE A 44 -13.56 -1.57 -5.70
C PHE A 44 -14.92 -2.22 -5.37
N GLY A 45 -15.77 -1.54 -4.58
CA GLY A 45 -17.02 -2.08 -4.04
C GLY A 45 -16.76 -2.88 -2.77
N ASP A 46 -16.53 -4.18 -2.93
CA ASP A 46 -16.25 -5.09 -1.80
C ASP A 46 -14.78 -5.05 -1.34
N GLY A 47 -14.02 -4.07 -1.81
CA GLY A 47 -12.65 -3.80 -1.40
C GLY A 47 -12.28 -2.33 -1.56
N ARG A 48 -11.23 -1.92 -0.86
CA ARG A 48 -10.75 -0.55 -0.81
C ARG A 48 -9.24 -0.51 -0.71
N VAL A 49 -8.66 0.51 -1.35
CA VAL A 49 -7.24 0.84 -1.25
C VAL A 49 -7.08 2.26 -0.74
N ILE A 50 -6.14 2.46 0.17
CA ILE A 50 -5.61 3.77 0.53
C ILE A 50 -4.15 3.79 0.11
N ILE A 51 -3.78 4.73 -0.75
CA ILE A 51 -2.38 4.99 -1.12
C ILE A 51 -2.02 6.35 -0.53
N ARG A 52 -1.00 6.37 0.33
CA ARG A 52 -0.44 7.58 0.91
C ARG A 52 1.01 7.73 0.44
N PRO A 53 1.32 8.75 -0.37
CA PRO A 53 2.70 9.12 -0.64
C PRO A 53 3.37 9.68 0.63
N VAL A 54 4.61 9.27 0.85
CA VAL A 54 5.51 9.76 1.89
C VAL A 54 6.89 10.03 1.26
N ASP A 55 7.80 10.70 1.98
CA ASP A 55 9.08 11.15 1.42
C ASP A 55 9.89 10.03 0.75
N GLU A 56 9.94 8.86 1.39
CA GLU A 56 10.76 7.71 0.96
C GLU A 56 9.97 6.64 0.18
N GLY A 57 8.68 6.88 -0.13
CA GLY A 57 7.89 5.89 -0.86
C GLY A 57 6.38 5.99 -0.68
N LEU A 58 5.71 4.84 -0.70
CA LEU A 58 4.26 4.74 -0.58
C LEU A 58 3.87 3.86 0.60
N LEU A 59 2.91 4.33 1.39
CA LEU A 59 2.15 3.49 2.29
C LEU A 59 0.88 3.03 1.55
N VAL A 60 0.69 1.72 1.48
CA VAL A 60 -0.46 1.11 0.81
C VAL A 60 -1.24 0.32 1.84
N HIS A 61 -2.54 0.56 1.92
CA HIS A 61 -3.47 -0.19 2.76
C HIS A 61 -4.54 -0.81 1.86
N VAL A 62 -4.72 -2.12 1.95
CA VAL A 62 -5.76 -2.87 1.23
C VAL A 62 -6.69 -3.51 2.24
N SER A 63 -7.98 -3.29 2.06
CA SER A 63 -9.03 -3.91 2.87
C SER A 63 -10.12 -4.47 1.98
N ALA A 64 -10.56 -5.72 2.20
CA ALA A 64 -11.68 -6.30 1.44
C ALA A 64 -12.52 -7.28 2.27
N GLU A 65 -13.74 -7.53 1.79
CA GLU A 65 -14.68 -8.44 2.45
C GLU A 65 -14.40 -9.89 2.07
N HIS A 66 -14.04 -10.13 0.81
CA HIS A 66 -13.79 -11.45 0.26
C HIS A 66 -12.30 -11.66 -0.05
N LEU A 67 -11.79 -12.85 0.28
CA LEU A 67 -10.38 -13.21 0.09
C LEU A 67 -9.91 -13.10 -1.37
N VAL A 68 -10.79 -13.45 -2.33
CA VAL A 68 -10.49 -13.35 -3.76
C VAL A 68 -10.29 -11.90 -4.19
N ILE A 69 -11.13 -10.99 -3.69
CA ILE A 69 -11.03 -9.55 -3.97
C ILE A 69 -9.77 -8.98 -3.31
N PHE A 70 -9.51 -9.37 -2.06
CA PHE A 70 -8.31 -8.98 -1.33
C PHE A 70 -7.02 -9.30 -2.11
N TYR A 71 -6.85 -10.55 -2.54
CA TYR A 71 -5.66 -10.93 -3.31
C TYR A 71 -5.68 -10.39 -4.74
N GLY A 72 -6.85 -10.24 -5.37
CA GLY A 72 -6.97 -9.61 -6.68
C GLY A 72 -6.47 -8.16 -6.67
N ILE A 73 -6.87 -7.38 -5.68
CA ILE A 73 -6.40 -5.99 -5.50
C ILE A 73 -4.89 -5.97 -5.26
N ARG A 74 -4.36 -6.83 -4.37
CA ARG A 74 -2.90 -6.91 -4.12
C ARG A 74 -2.11 -7.23 -5.38
N ALA A 75 -2.53 -8.24 -6.14
CA ALA A 75 -1.87 -8.64 -7.38
C ALA A 75 -1.91 -7.51 -8.43
N LEU A 76 -3.03 -6.78 -8.53
CA LEU A 76 -3.16 -5.62 -9.41
C LEU A 76 -2.19 -4.50 -9.02
N LEU A 77 -2.05 -4.22 -7.72
CA LEU A 77 -1.12 -3.22 -7.19
C LEU A 77 0.33 -3.64 -7.40
N GLU A 78 0.70 -4.88 -7.05
CA GLU A 78 2.03 -5.44 -7.27
C GLU A 78 2.44 -5.36 -8.74
N GLY A 79 1.59 -5.81 -9.66
CA GLY A 79 1.85 -5.72 -11.10
C GLY A 79 1.93 -4.27 -11.62
N SER A 80 1.29 -3.32 -10.95
CA SER A 80 1.38 -1.90 -11.28
C SER A 80 2.64 -1.23 -10.72
N LEU A 81 3.14 -1.73 -9.61
CA LEU A 81 4.27 -1.20 -8.85
C LEU A 81 5.62 -1.77 -9.28
N ILE A 82 5.66 -3.01 -9.80
CA ILE A 82 6.91 -3.74 -10.07
C ILE A 82 7.93 -2.99 -10.93
N LYS A 83 7.46 -2.11 -11.83
CA LYS A 83 8.33 -1.29 -12.69
C LYS A 83 9.01 -0.12 -11.98
N TYR A 84 8.54 0.23 -10.78
CA TYR A 84 9.09 1.31 -9.94
C TYR A 84 9.99 0.77 -8.82
N LEU A 85 9.95 -0.54 -8.56
CA LEU A 85 10.76 -1.15 -7.52
C LEU A 85 12.23 -1.23 -7.93
N PRO A 86 13.17 -1.04 -6.97
CA PRO A 86 14.57 -1.39 -7.18
C PRO A 86 14.72 -2.85 -7.60
N ARG A 87 15.67 -3.15 -8.49
CA ARG A 87 15.90 -4.51 -9.01
C ARG A 87 16.22 -5.56 -7.93
N ALA A 88 16.62 -5.12 -6.73
CA ALA A 88 16.91 -5.95 -5.57
C ALA A 88 15.65 -6.28 -4.73
N GLU A 89 14.57 -5.52 -4.87
CA GLU A 89 13.30 -5.74 -4.18
C GLU A 89 12.37 -6.54 -5.11
N GLY A 90 12.50 -7.86 -5.04
CA GLY A 90 11.76 -8.77 -5.93
C GLY A 90 10.27 -8.93 -5.62
N ALA A 91 9.82 -8.51 -4.44
CA ALA A 91 8.43 -8.64 -4.00
C ALA A 91 8.06 -7.53 -2.99
N ILE A 92 6.80 -7.09 -3.04
CA ILE A 92 6.24 -6.19 -2.04
C ILE A 92 5.92 -6.99 -0.78
N GLU A 93 6.45 -6.55 0.36
CA GLU A 93 6.12 -7.14 1.65
C GLU A 93 4.77 -6.60 2.15
N TRP A 94 3.85 -7.52 2.45
CA TRP A 94 2.54 -7.20 2.99
C TRP A 94 2.40 -7.66 4.43
N LEU A 95 2.18 -6.72 5.33
CA LEU A 95 1.95 -6.96 6.74
C LEU A 95 0.44 -7.10 7.00
N PRO A 96 -0.01 -8.14 7.73
CA PRO A 96 -1.38 -8.20 8.23
C PRO A 96 -1.67 -6.97 9.09
N ALA A 97 -2.82 -6.32 8.87
CA ALA A 97 -3.16 -5.08 9.55
C ALA A 97 -4.50 -5.17 10.29
N ASP A 98 -4.71 -4.23 11.22
CA ASP A 98 -6.00 -4.02 11.84
C ASP A 98 -6.80 -2.94 11.07
N ARG A 99 -7.92 -2.50 11.64
CA ARG A 99 -8.83 -1.56 10.97
C ARG A 99 -8.30 -0.12 10.94
N ALA A 100 -7.29 0.21 11.75
CA ALA A 100 -6.70 1.53 11.79
C ALA A 100 -5.58 1.59 10.75
N PRO A 101 -5.75 2.35 9.64
CA PRO A 101 -4.76 2.36 8.57
C PRO A 101 -3.38 2.84 9.04
N PHE A 102 -2.38 2.18 8.49
CA PHE A 102 -0.94 2.37 8.67
C PHE A 102 -0.40 2.07 10.08
N ARG A 103 -1.21 1.48 10.96
CA ARG A 103 -0.76 1.12 12.31
C ARG A 103 0.25 -0.04 12.30
N ALA A 104 0.09 -1.00 11.40
CA ALA A 104 0.98 -2.16 11.34
C ALA A 104 2.36 -1.75 10.80
N ILE A 105 2.39 -0.97 9.72
CA ILE A 105 3.64 -0.44 9.17
C ILE A 105 4.36 0.46 10.18
N ASN A 106 3.66 1.39 10.83
CA ASN A 106 4.30 2.29 11.80
C ASN A 106 4.97 1.53 12.96
N ARG A 107 4.41 0.39 13.38
CA ARG A 107 5.03 -0.48 14.39
C ARG A 107 6.25 -1.20 13.83
N HIS A 108 6.15 -1.73 12.61
CA HIS A 108 7.26 -2.42 11.97
C HIS A 108 8.49 -1.52 11.79
N VAL A 109 8.27 -0.28 11.31
CA VAL A 109 9.35 0.73 11.19
C VAL A 109 9.97 1.06 12.55
N ALA A 110 9.16 1.13 13.62
CA ALA A 110 9.68 1.37 14.97
C ALA A 110 10.53 0.21 15.50
N ASP A 111 10.14 -1.03 15.22
CA ASP A 111 10.88 -2.23 15.63
C ASP A 111 12.21 -2.37 14.85
N ASP A 112 12.23 -2.08 13.55
CA ASP A 112 13.45 -2.08 12.73
C ASP A 112 14.42 -0.96 13.14
N GLY A 113 13.89 0.20 13.56
CA GLY A 113 14.68 1.29 14.13
C GLY A 113 15.28 0.96 15.48
N ALA A 114 14.55 0.23 16.33
CA ALA A 114 15.03 -0.22 17.64
C ALA A 114 16.16 -1.27 17.53
N GLY A 115 16.17 -2.07 16.45
CA GLY A 115 17.23 -3.04 16.15
C GLY A 115 18.60 -2.42 15.81
N LYS A 116 18.67 -1.11 15.48
CA LYS A 116 19.93 -0.42 15.17
C LYS A 116 20.56 0.31 16.37
N ALA A 117 19.92 0.32 17.54
CA ALA A 117 20.49 0.86 18.77
C ALA A 117 21.18 -0.24 19.60
N LYS A 118 22.27 -0.79 19.08
CA LYS A 118 23.23 -1.52 19.90
C LYS A 118 24.66 -1.15 19.47
N CYS A 119 25.16 -0.10 20.12
CA CYS A 119 26.57 0.26 20.21
C CYS A 119 27.05 -0.03 21.65
N PRO A 120 28.37 -0.18 21.92
CA PRO A 120 29.52 0.19 21.09
C PRO A 120 30.28 -0.98 20.46
#